data_AF-A0A944X296-F1
#
_entry.id   AF-A0A944X296-F1
#
_cell.length_a   1.000
_cell.length_b   1.000
_cell.length_c   1.000
_cell.angle_alpha   90.00
_cell.angle_beta   90.00
_cell.angle_gamma   90.00
#
_symmetry.space_group_name_H-M   'P 1'
#
loop_
_entity.id
_entity.type
_entity.pdbx_description
1 polymer ?
#
loop_
_entity_poly.entity_id
_entity_poly.type
_entity_poly.pdbx_seq_one_letter_code
_entity_poly.pdbx_strand_id
1 'polypeptide(L)'
;MGVLDFLGFGKKNTKASTSGASAQGTPSQPPRKPQTDSTNATQVHLKIGEIRDNFLVLKDGGLRAIFKASSINFNLKSENEQNAITYSYQGFLNSLEFPVQILVRSKKLDIDNYIDQIRTIGEKQENSLLKDQTMEYADFVKKLVEYTDIMQKEFYVIVPYNPVRSRGVPLIQKFLQRLRPKDTYGDIKRRHKEFENLKKAIAQRINVVQSGLSNCGINTEQLSTEEIIELYYNTYNPQISRTEKLKDLSSLNINTDEQAIAAEKAA
;
A
#
# COMPACT_ATOMS: atom_id res chain seq x y z
N MET A 1 15.99 1.14 17.36
CA MET A 1 14.63 1.67 17.62
C MET A 1 14.47 2.90 16.74
N GLY A 2 13.47 2.94 15.85
CA GLY A 2 13.24 4.07 14.96
C GLY A 2 11.77 4.07 14.54
N VAL A 3 10.99 4.98 15.13
CA VAL A 3 9.57 5.16 14.81
C VAL A 3 9.49 6.27 13.76
N LEU A 4 8.91 5.98 12.60
CA LEU A 4 8.57 7.01 11.63
C LEU A 4 7.26 7.69 12.07
N ASP A 5 7.36 8.68 12.95
CA ASP A 5 6.23 9.57 13.26
C ASP A 5 5.89 10.43 12.04
N PHE A 6 4.64 10.34 11.58
CA PHE A 6 4.21 10.95 10.33
C PHE A 6 3.90 12.44 10.49
N LEU A 7 4.89 13.28 10.15
CA LEU A 7 4.79 14.68 9.69
C LEU A 7 3.67 15.58 10.28
N GLY A 8 4.02 16.39 11.27
CA GLY A 8 3.18 17.50 11.74
C GLY A 8 3.53 18.84 11.11
N PHE A 9 2.66 19.37 10.23
CA PHE A 9 2.72 20.77 9.77
C PHE A 9 1.79 21.67 10.61
N GLY A 10 2.38 22.63 11.33
CA GLY A 10 1.64 23.53 12.22
C GLY A 10 0.98 24.72 11.50
N LYS A 11 -0.16 25.19 12.03
CA LYS A 11 -0.75 26.50 11.71
C LYS A 11 -0.70 27.42 12.93
N LYS A 12 -0.03 28.57 12.80
CA LYS A 12 -0.14 29.70 13.74
C LYS A 12 -1.46 30.42 13.47
N ASN A 13 -2.29 30.61 14.49
CA ASN A 13 -3.47 31.51 14.42
C ASN A 13 -3.23 32.77 15.25
N THR A 14 -3.35 33.92 14.59
CA THR A 14 -3.35 35.26 15.17
C THR A 14 -4.69 35.55 15.85
N LYS A 15 -4.67 36.31 16.97
CA LYS A 15 -5.88 36.79 17.64
C LYS A 15 -6.17 38.24 17.22
N ALA A 16 -7.43 38.52 16.91
CA ALA A 16 -7.98 39.88 16.87
C ALA A 16 -8.98 40.02 18.04
N SER A 17 -9.07 41.20 18.63
CA SER A 17 -9.86 41.49 19.83
C SER A 17 -10.87 42.60 19.58
N THR A 18 -12.13 42.44 20.00
CA THR A 18 -13.09 43.54 20.17
C THR A 18 -14.07 43.22 21.29
N SER A 19 -14.60 44.26 21.93
CA SER A 19 -15.23 44.29 23.26
C SER A 19 -16.73 44.62 23.23
N GLY A 20 -17.50 44.21 24.26
CA GLY A 20 -18.84 44.78 24.52
C GLY A 20 -19.69 44.06 25.58
N ALA A 21 -20.06 44.79 26.65
CA ALA A 21 -21.01 44.52 27.75
C ALA A 21 -22.40 43.92 27.33
N SER A 22 -23.34 43.39 28.15
CA SER A 22 -23.57 43.11 29.60
C SER A 22 -24.98 42.44 29.73
N ALA A 23 -25.50 41.81 30.81
CA ALA A 23 -25.06 41.30 32.13
C ALA A 23 -26.20 40.40 32.73
N GLN A 24 -26.04 39.86 33.96
CA GLN A 24 -26.98 39.01 34.75
C GLN A 24 -27.26 37.59 34.19
N GLY A 25 -27.30 36.48 34.96
CA GLY A 25 -26.97 36.26 36.37
C GLY A 25 -27.43 34.87 36.87
N THR A 26 -26.50 33.92 37.12
CA THR A 26 -26.74 32.62 37.81
C THR A 26 -25.38 32.00 38.22
N PRO A 27 -25.27 31.16 39.28
CA PRO A 27 -23.98 30.90 39.92
C PRO A 27 -23.17 29.72 39.35
N SER A 28 -21.95 30.05 38.92
CA SER A 28 -20.72 29.24 39.05
C SER A 28 -20.80 27.71 38.99
N GLN A 29 -20.61 27.15 37.78
CA GLN A 29 -19.84 25.90 37.62
C GLN A 29 -18.37 26.27 37.30
N PRO A 30 -17.37 25.52 37.79
CA PRO A 30 -15.97 25.80 37.46
C PRO A 30 -15.71 25.54 35.96
N PRO A 31 -14.84 26.32 35.30
CA PRO A 31 -14.61 26.17 33.87
C PRO A 31 -13.95 24.82 33.59
N ARG A 32 -14.66 23.93 32.87
CA ARG A 32 -14.04 22.74 32.28
C ARG A 32 -12.91 23.21 31.37
N LYS A 33 -11.68 22.82 31.71
CA LYS A 33 -10.51 22.99 30.83
C LYS A 33 -10.88 22.42 29.45
N PRO A 34 -10.58 23.12 28.33
CA PRO A 34 -10.85 22.56 27.01
C PRO A 34 -10.03 21.28 26.87
N GLN A 35 -10.73 20.14 26.82
CA GLN A 35 -10.11 18.88 26.47
C GLN A 35 -9.69 19.00 25.01
N THR A 36 -8.38 19.01 24.78
CA THR A 36 -7.80 18.89 23.44
C THR A 36 -8.01 17.46 22.97
N ASP A 37 -9.24 17.17 22.52
CA ASP A 37 -9.57 15.85 22.00
C ASP A 37 -8.73 15.56 20.77
N SER A 38 -7.94 14.50 20.90
CA SER A 38 -6.79 14.22 20.06
C SER A 38 -7.16 13.87 18.61
N THR A 39 -6.22 14.15 17.72
CA THR A 39 -6.18 13.91 16.26
C THR A 39 -6.25 12.43 15.82
N ASN A 40 -7.04 11.58 16.48
CA ASN A 40 -6.90 10.11 16.43
C ASN A 40 -8.15 9.32 15.95
N ALA A 41 -9.13 9.95 15.30
CA ALA A 41 -10.32 9.22 14.84
C ALA A 41 -10.03 8.21 13.69
N THR A 42 -9.17 8.56 12.72
CA THR A 42 -8.98 7.76 11.50
C THR A 42 -7.91 6.67 11.65
N GLN A 43 -6.79 6.96 12.33
CA GLN A 43 -5.67 6.03 12.49
C GLN A 43 -6.02 4.81 13.36
N VAL A 44 -7.00 4.95 14.26
CA VAL A 44 -7.54 3.87 15.10
C VAL A 44 -8.26 2.80 14.26
N HIS A 45 -8.84 3.17 13.12
CA HIS A 45 -9.56 2.22 12.25
C HIS A 45 -8.65 1.46 11.27
N LEU A 46 -7.42 1.94 11.03
CA LEU A 46 -6.44 1.25 10.19
C LEU A 46 -5.95 -0.03 10.90
N LYS A 47 -6.28 -1.21 10.35
CA LYS A 47 -5.86 -2.53 10.89
C LYS A 47 -4.42 -2.91 10.56
N ILE A 48 -3.71 -2.08 9.80
CA ILE A 48 -2.31 -2.26 9.40
C ILE A 48 -1.40 -1.98 10.59
N GLY A 49 -0.45 -2.87 10.85
CA GLY A 49 0.60 -2.72 11.86
C GLY A 49 1.90 -2.20 11.26
N GLU A 50 2.47 -2.95 10.32
CA GLU A 50 3.71 -2.60 9.60
C GLU A 50 3.67 -3.18 8.17
N ILE A 51 4.52 -2.68 7.27
CA ILE A 51 4.82 -3.30 5.98
C ILE A 51 6.29 -3.70 6.03
N ARG A 52 6.61 -4.94 5.69
CA ARG A 52 7.93 -5.54 5.88
C ARG A 52 8.16 -6.67 4.89
N ASP A 53 9.34 -6.71 4.28
CA ASP A 53 9.82 -7.82 3.44
C ASP A 53 8.79 -8.23 2.35
N ASN A 54 8.11 -7.25 1.73
CA ASN A 54 7.05 -7.41 0.73
C ASN A 54 5.75 -8.05 1.27
N PHE A 55 5.53 -7.99 2.58
CA PHE A 55 4.29 -8.40 3.24
C PHE A 55 3.68 -7.27 4.05
N LEU A 56 2.35 -7.27 4.11
CA LEU A 56 1.58 -6.44 5.02
C LEU A 56 1.32 -7.21 6.32
N VAL A 57 1.77 -6.66 7.45
CA VAL A 57 1.53 -7.18 8.78
C VAL A 57 0.37 -6.41 9.41
N LEU A 58 -0.66 -7.12 9.86
CA LEU A 58 -1.82 -6.55 10.54
C LEU A 58 -1.59 -6.43 12.05
N LYS A 59 -2.31 -5.53 12.71
CA LYS A 59 -2.25 -5.30 14.18
C LYS A 59 -2.60 -6.56 15.00
N ASP A 60 -3.31 -7.52 14.43
CA ASP A 60 -3.64 -8.82 15.05
C ASP A 60 -2.54 -9.89 14.87
N GLY A 61 -1.44 -9.58 14.17
CA GLY A 61 -0.37 -10.52 13.83
C GLY A 61 -0.67 -11.36 12.57
N GLY A 62 -1.74 -11.07 11.85
CA GLY A 62 -2.01 -11.64 10.53
C GLY A 62 -1.05 -11.09 9.47
N LEU A 63 -0.57 -11.97 8.60
CA LEU A 63 0.29 -11.64 7.46
C LEU A 63 -0.53 -11.67 6.17
N ARG A 64 -0.32 -10.71 5.27
CA ARG A 64 -0.95 -10.66 3.94
C ARG A 64 0.14 -10.49 2.89
N ALA A 65 0.16 -11.40 1.92
CA ALA A 65 0.89 -11.20 0.67
C ALA A 65 -0.08 -10.62 -0.37
N ILE A 66 0.38 -9.66 -1.16
CA ILE A 66 -0.41 -8.98 -2.18
C ILE A 66 0.29 -9.19 -3.52
N PHE A 67 -0.45 -9.71 -4.50
CA PHE A 67 0.03 -9.94 -5.86
C PHE A 67 -0.75 -9.05 -6.81
N LYS A 68 -0.06 -8.48 -7.81
CA LYS A 68 -0.69 -7.92 -9.01
C LYS A 68 -0.85 -9.03 -10.03
N ALA A 69 -2.04 -9.15 -10.63
CA ALA A 69 -2.39 -10.20 -11.58
C ALA A 69 -2.61 -9.62 -12.98
N SER A 70 -2.12 -10.32 -14.00
CA SER A 70 -2.37 -9.95 -15.40
C SER A 70 -3.80 -10.29 -15.83
N SER A 71 -4.35 -9.53 -16.77
CA SER A 71 -5.60 -9.85 -17.46
C SER A 71 -5.34 -10.68 -18.73
N ILE A 72 -6.21 -11.65 -19.01
CA ILE A 72 -6.22 -12.39 -20.28
C ILE A 72 -7.42 -12.02 -21.14
N ASN A 73 -7.24 -11.95 -22.46
CA ASN A 73 -8.32 -11.70 -23.41
C ASN A 73 -9.12 -12.99 -23.69
N PHE A 74 -9.86 -13.47 -22.68
CA PHE A 74 -10.58 -14.75 -22.71
C PHE A 74 -11.50 -14.89 -23.94
N ASN A 75 -12.26 -13.85 -24.28
CA ASN A 75 -13.19 -13.86 -25.43
C ASN A 75 -12.51 -13.98 -26.81
N LEU A 76 -11.19 -13.75 -26.90
CA LEU A 76 -10.41 -13.89 -28.14
C LEU A 76 -9.75 -15.27 -28.27
N LYS A 77 -9.94 -16.15 -27.28
CA LYS A 77 -9.45 -17.53 -27.29
C LYS A 77 -10.41 -18.46 -28.04
N SER A 78 -9.88 -19.54 -28.61
CA SER A 78 -10.70 -20.61 -29.17
C SER A 78 -11.54 -21.30 -28.08
N GLU A 79 -12.65 -21.93 -28.45
CA GLU A 79 -13.53 -22.63 -27.50
C GLU A 79 -12.78 -23.70 -26.68
N ASN A 80 -11.85 -24.43 -27.32
CA ASN A 80 -10.99 -25.41 -26.65
C ASN A 80 -10.07 -24.76 -25.60
N GLU A 81 -9.47 -23.60 -25.90
CA GLU A 81 -8.67 -22.84 -24.94
C GLU A 81 -9.53 -22.26 -23.81
N GLN A 82 -10.71 -21.71 -24.13
CA GLN A 82 -11.65 -21.19 -23.12
C GLN A 82 -12.07 -22.29 -22.14
N ASN A 83 -12.39 -23.49 -22.65
CA ASN A 83 -12.68 -24.67 -21.85
C ASN A 83 -11.47 -25.10 -21.00
N ALA A 84 -10.27 -25.17 -21.58
CA ALA A 84 -9.05 -25.52 -20.85
C ALA A 84 -8.73 -24.55 -19.70
N ILE A 85 -8.89 -23.23 -19.93
CA ILE A 85 -8.75 -22.19 -18.91
C ILE A 85 -9.83 -22.35 -17.83
N THR A 86 -11.07 -22.64 -18.21
CA THR A 86 -12.19 -22.83 -17.28
C THR A 86 -11.97 -24.04 -16.37
N TYR A 87 -11.55 -25.19 -16.91
CA TYR A 87 -11.21 -26.37 -16.12
C TYR A 87 -9.98 -26.14 -15.23
N SER A 88 -8.98 -25.39 -15.70
CA SER A 88 -7.81 -25.02 -14.90
C SER A 88 -8.19 -24.11 -13.73
N TYR A 89 -9.09 -23.15 -13.95
CA TYR A 89 -9.61 -22.27 -12.91
C TYR A 89 -10.49 -23.01 -11.89
N GLN A 90 -11.31 -23.95 -12.33
CA GLN A 90 -12.04 -24.86 -11.44
C GLN A 90 -11.07 -25.70 -10.58
N GLY A 91 -10.01 -26.24 -11.19
CA GLY A 91 -8.95 -26.96 -10.47
C GLY A 91 -8.25 -26.10 -9.43
N PHE A 92 -7.93 -24.84 -9.77
CA PHE A 92 -7.39 -23.85 -8.84
C PHE A 92 -8.33 -23.61 -7.65
N LEU A 93 -9.61 -23.29 -7.89
CA LEU A 93 -10.59 -23.07 -6.82
C LEU A 93 -10.72 -24.29 -5.88
N ASN A 94 -10.70 -25.50 -6.43
CA ASN A 94 -10.79 -26.75 -5.66
C ASN A 94 -9.53 -27.07 -4.84
N SER A 95 -8.39 -26.44 -5.13
CA SER A 95 -7.13 -26.60 -4.39
C SER A 95 -6.92 -25.60 -3.23
N LEU A 96 -7.85 -24.63 -3.06
CA LEU A 96 -7.73 -23.59 -2.04
C LEU A 96 -8.24 -24.07 -0.67
N GLU A 97 -7.32 -24.47 0.20
CA GLU A 97 -7.60 -24.78 1.61
C GLU A 97 -7.74 -23.53 2.52
N PHE A 98 -7.65 -22.33 1.94
CA PHE A 98 -7.66 -21.06 2.66
C PHE A 98 -8.37 -19.98 1.84
N PRO A 99 -9.01 -18.99 2.49
CA PRO A 99 -9.66 -17.90 1.78
C PRO A 99 -8.62 -17.09 1.00
N VAL A 100 -8.91 -16.77 -0.25
CA VAL A 100 -8.16 -15.82 -1.09
C VAL A 100 -9.09 -14.65 -1.38
N GLN A 101 -8.57 -13.43 -1.30
CA GLN A 101 -9.33 -12.22 -1.63
C GLN A 101 -8.87 -11.68 -2.98
N ILE A 102 -9.82 -11.48 -3.89
CA ILE A 102 -9.57 -10.79 -5.17
C ILE A 102 -10.07 -9.35 -5.02
N LEU A 103 -9.23 -8.38 -5.35
CA LEU A 103 -9.52 -6.95 -5.35
C LEU A 103 -9.35 -6.41 -6.77
N VAL A 104 -10.41 -5.84 -7.33
CA VAL A 104 -10.36 -5.15 -8.63
C VAL A 104 -10.44 -3.66 -8.38
N ARG A 105 -9.49 -2.91 -8.94
CA ARG A 105 -9.38 -1.45 -8.78
C ARG A 105 -9.41 -0.78 -10.14
N SER A 106 -10.19 0.28 -10.29
CA SER A 106 -10.09 1.19 -11.45
C SER A 106 -9.22 2.38 -11.07
N LYS A 107 -8.17 2.66 -11.86
CA LYS A 107 -7.30 3.85 -11.75
C LYS A 107 -7.41 4.62 -13.08
N LYS A 108 -7.21 5.94 -13.08
CA LYS A 108 -6.98 6.66 -14.35
C LYS A 108 -5.75 6.08 -15.03
N LEU A 109 -5.74 6.04 -16.36
CA LEU A 109 -4.55 5.67 -17.12
C LEU A 109 -3.48 6.76 -16.89
N ASP A 110 -2.30 6.36 -16.44
CA ASP A 110 -1.15 7.25 -16.28
C ASP A 110 -0.26 7.05 -17.51
N ILE A 111 -0.17 8.08 -18.36
CA ILE A 111 0.62 8.08 -19.59
C ILE A 111 1.82 9.02 -19.53
N ASP A 112 2.12 9.64 -18.39
CA ASP A 112 3.15 10.69 -18.30
C ASP A 112 4.50 10.16 -18.81
N ASN A 113 4.92 8.97 -18.35
CA ASN A 113 6.15 8.30 -18.80
C ASN A 113 6.19 8.05 -20.32
N TYR A 114 5.04 7.77 -20.94
CA TYR A 114 4.94 7.52 -22.39
C TYR A 114 5.02 8.83 -23.19
N ILE A 115 4.37 9.89 -22.70
CA ILE A 115 4.48 11.24 -23.27
C ILE A 115 5.92 11.76 -23.17
N ASP A 116 6.59 11.56 -22.03
CA ASP A 116 7.99 11.96 -21.84
C ASP A 116 8.94 11.17 -22.74
N GLN A 117 8.67 9.88 -23.00
CA GLN A 117 9.40 9.09 -24.01
C GLN A 117 9.20 9.66 -25.43
N ILE A 118 7.97 9.99 -25.84
CA ILE A 118 7.71 10.61 -27.16
C ILE A 118 8.45 11.95 -27.29
N ARG A 119 8.39 12.80 -26.25
CA ARG A 119 9.08 14.11 -26.23
C ARG A 119 10.60 13.94 -26.32
N THR A 120 11.17 13.00 -25.57
CA THR A 120 12.60 12.63 -25.64
C THR A 120 13.00 12.12 -27.03
N ILE A 121 12.11 11.44 -27.74
CA ILE A 121 12.33 11.02 -29.14
C ILE A 121 12.27 12.24 -30.07
N GLY A 122 11.29 13.13 -29.91
CA GLY A 122 11.17 14.37 -30.70
C GLY A 122 12.36 15.31 -30.54
N GLU A 123 12.91 15.45 -29.33
CA GLU A 123 14.12 16.25 -29.08
C GLU A 123 15.37 15.76 -29.82
N LYS A 124 15.44 14.45 -30.14
CA LYS A 124 16.56 13.83 -30.85
C LYS A 124 16.44 13.90 -32.37
N GLN A 125 15.35 14.46 -32.91
CA GLN A 125 15.15 14.55 -34.35
C GLN A 125 15.85 15.78 -34.94
N GLU A 126 16.66 15.56 -35.97
CA GLU A 126 17.40 16.62 -36.68
C GLU A 126 16.51 17.50 -37.55
N ASN A 127 15.38 16.95 -38.04
CA ASN A 127 14.42 17.66 -38.88
C ASN A 127 13.38 18.40 -38.01
N SER A 128 13.36 19.74 -38.07
CA SER A 128 12.41 20.58 -37.33
C SER A 128 10.95 20.17 -37.55
N LEU A 129 10.55 19.89 -38.79
CA LEU A 129 9.15 19.57 -39.10
C LEU A 129 8.69 18.28 -38.41
N LEU A 130 9.55 17.27 -38.37
CA LEU A 130 9.25 16.00 -37.69
C LEU A 130 9.25 16.21 -36.16
N LYS A 131 10.16 17.03 -35.63
CA LYS A 131 10.21 17.38 -34.20
C LYS A 131 8.93 18.08 -33.78
N ASP A 132 8.50 19.10 -34.51
CA ASP A 132 7.29 19.86 -34.23
C ASP A 132 6.05 18.95 -34.30
N GLN A 133 5.94 18.11 -35.33
CA GLN A 133 4.86 17.11 -35.46
C GLN A 133 4.87 16.06 -34.33
N THR A 134 6.06 15.66 -33.84
CA THR A 134 6.19 14.72 -32.71
C THR A 134 5.73 15.35 -31.39
N MET A 135 6.01 16.65 -31.19
CA MET A 135 5.54 17.40 -30.02
C MET A 135 4.02 17.64 -30.07
N GLU A 136 3.48 18.02 -31.22
CA GLU A 136 2.02 18.14 -31.43
C GLU A 136 1.31 16.81 -31.18
N TYR A 137 1.88 15.68 -31.64
CA TYR A 137 1.33 14.36 -31.36
C TYR A 137 1.32 14.03 -29.87
N ALA A 138 2.41 14.30 -29.14
CA ALA A 138 2.48 14.10 -27.70
C ALA A 138 1.39 14.90 -26.95
N ASP A 139 1.21 16.17 -27.32
CA ASP A 139 0.20 17.04 -26.73
C ASP A 139 -1.24 16.65 -27.13
N PHE A 140 -1.44 16.14 -28.35
CA PHE A 140 -2.72 15.58 -28.79
C PHE A 140 -3.10 14.34 -27.96
N VAL A 141 -2.19 13.38 -27.82
CA VAL A 141 -2.42 12.16 -27.02
C VAL A 141 -2.70 12.52 -25.56
N LYS A 142 -1.94 13.47 -24.98
CA LYS A 142 -2.18 13.95 -23.62
C LYS A 142 -3.59 14.53 -23.44
N LYS A 143 -3.99 15.47 -24.31
CA LYS A 143 -5.33 16.08 -24.29
C LYS A 143 -6.44 15.05 -24.50
N LEU A 144 -6.22 14.05 -25.36
CA LEU A 144 -7.19 13.00 -25.62
C LEU A 144 -7.44 12.14 -24.37
N VAL A 145 -6.39 11.72 -23.66
CA VAL A 145 -6.54 10.92 -22.42
C VAL A 145 -7.14 11.76 -21.28
N GLU A 146 -6.77 13.04 -21.16
CA GLU A 146 -7.36 13.97 -20.18
C GLU A 146 -8.86 14.23 -20.44
N TYR A 147 -9.29 14.33 -21.71
CA TYR A 147 -10.69 14.57 -22.06
C TYR A 147 -11.56 13.31 -21.96
N THR A 148 -11.04 12.16 -22.38
CA THR A 148 -11.80 10.90 -22.44
C THR A 148 -11.85 10.14 -21.12
N ASP A 149 -11.07 10.56 -20.12
CA ASP A 149 -11.00 9.95 -18.79
C ASP A 149 -10.83 8.42 -18.84
N ILE A 150 -9.84 7.96 -19.63
CA ILE A 150 -9.56 6.54 -19.82
C ILE A 150 -9.15 5.91 -18.48
N MET A 151 -9.85 4.83 -18.12
CA MET A 151 -9.61 4.06 -16.90
C MET A 151 -8.91 2.74 -17.23
N GLN A 152 -7.89 2.40 -16.45
CA GLN A 152 -7.27 1.08 -16.42
C GLN A 152 -7.78 0.28 -15.23
N LYS A 153 -7.92 -1.05 -15.38
CA LYS A 153 -8.25 -1.96 -14.30
C LYS A 153 -7.01 -2.69 -13.82
N GLU A 154 -6.71 -2.56 -12.53
CA GLU A 154 -5.69 -3.33 -11.84
C GLU A 154 -6.36 -4.45 -11.04
N PHE A 155 -5.82 -5.66 -11.15
CA PHE A 155 -6.30 -6.85 -10.46
C PHE A 155 -5.28 -7.24 -9.40
N TYR A 156 -5.73 -7.39 -8.16
CA TYR A 156 -4.89 -7.82 -7.05
C TYR A 156 -5.44 -9.08 -6.41
N VAL A 157 -4.53 -9.99 -6.04
CA VAL A 157 -4.83 -11.21 -5.31
C VAL A 157 -4.14 -11.13 -3.95
N ILE A 158 -4.93 -11.22 -2.88
CA ILE A 158 -4.45 -11.10 -1.51
C ILE A 158 -4.52 -12.47 -0.84
N VAL A 159 -3.37 -12.98 -0.40
CA VAL A 159 -3.22 -14.28 0.26
C VAL A 159 -3.05 -14.06 1.77
N PRO A 160 -4.01 -14.49 2.59
CA PRO A 160 -3.93 -14.35 4.04
C PRO A 160 -3.28 -15.55 4.73
N TYR A 161 -2.42 -15.24 5.69
CA TYR A 161 -1.98 -16.16 6.74
C TYR A 161 -2.30 -15.56 8.11
N ASN A 162 -3.06 -16.29 8.93
CA ASN A 162 -3.35 -15.91 10.32
C ASN A 162 -2.75 -16.98 11.23
N PRO A 163 -1.74 -16.69 12.06
CA PRO A 163 -1.19 -17.70 12.96
C PRO A 163 -2.24 -18.16 13.97
N VAL A 164 -2.28 -19.46 14.27
CA VAL A 164 -3.32 -20.10 15.10
C VAL A 164 -3.44 -19.49 16.50
N ARG A 165 -2.37 -18.85 17.02
CA ARG A 165 -2.37 -18.12 18.30
C ARG A 165 -3.27 -16.87 18.32
N SER A 166 -3.73 -16.37 17.17
CA SER A 166 -4.56 -15.16 17.07
C SER A 166 -6.03 -15.38 17.52
N ARG A 167 -6.40 -16.60 17.92
CA ARG A 167 -7.79 -16.98 18.23
C ARG A 167 -8.17 -16.96 19.72
N GLY A 168 -7.30 -16.48 20.63
CA GLY A 168 -7.60 -16.51 22.07
C GLY A 168 -6.79 -15.60 23.01
N VAL A 169 -5.77 -14.87 22.54
CA VAL A 169 -5.05 -13.87 23.36
C VAL A 169 -4.71 -12.67 22.48
N PRO A 170 -4.92 -11.41 22.92
CA PRO A 170 -4.45 -10.24 22.18
C PRO A 170 -2.91 -10.23 22.18
N LEU A 171 -2.31 -10.70 21.08
CA LEU A 171 -0.87 -10.56 20.83
C LEU A 171 -0.43 -9.08 20.90
N ILE A 172 -1.36 -8.16 20.58
CA ILE A 172 -1.29 -6.72 20.84
C ILE A 172 -0.80 -6.41 22.26
N GLN A 173 -1.29 -7.06 23.32
CA GLN A 173 -0.83 -6.73 24.68
C GLN A 173 0.64 -7.12 24.91
N LYS A 174 1.13 -8.16 24.23
CA LYS A 174 2.54 -8.60 24.30
C LYS A 174 3.45 -7.88 23.30
N PHE A 175 2.91 -7.27 22.25
CA PHE A 175 3.66 -6.52 21.24
C PHE A 175 3.70 -5.02 21.58
N LEU A 176 2.59 -4.46 22.08
CA LEU A 176 2.49 -3.06 22.52
C LEU A 176 3.23 -2.83 23.85
N GLN A 177 3.30 -3.81 24.76
CA GLN A 177 4.23 -3.77 25.91
C GLN A 177 5.70 -3.81 25.48
N ARG A 178 5.99 -4.29 24.26
CA ARG A 178 7.33 -4.42 23.65
C ARG A 178 7.79 -3.17 22.88
N LEU A 179 6.96 -2.13 22.85
CA LEU A 179 7.35 -0.79 22.39
C LEU A 179 7.90 0.08 23.54
N ARG A 180 8.06 -0.47 24.74
CA ARG A 180 8.82 0.19 25.82
C ARG A 180 10.33 0.09 25.53
N PRO A 181 11.12 1.16 25.77
CA PRO A 181 12.53 1.24 25.39
C PRO A 181 13.47 0.46 26.34
N LYS A 182 13.24 -0.85 26.50
CA LYS A 182 14.12 -1.81 27.20
C LYS A 182 14.06 -3.21 26.56
N ASP A 183 14.01 -3.27 25.23
CA ASP A 183 14.08 -4.55 24.50
C ASP A 183 15.51 -5.11 24.62
N THR A 184 15.62 -6.36 25.06
CA THR A 184 16.92 -7.06 25.18
C THR A 184 17.23 -7.80 23.87
N TYR A 185 18.50 -7.94 23.48
CA TYR A 185 18.94 -8.62 22.24
C TYR A 185 18.24 -9.98 21.96
N GLY A 186 17.94 -10.75 23.01
CA GLY A 186 17.19 -12.01 22.90
C GLY A 186 15.75 -11.87 22.39
N ASP A 187 15.07 -10.77 22.70
CA ASP A 187 13.70 -10.48 22.26
C ASP A 187 13.65 -10.13 20.77
N ILE A 188 14.63 -9.37 20.28
CA ILE A 188 14.79 -9.01 18.86
C ILE A 188 15.03 -10.28 18.04
N LYS A 189 15.98 -11.12 18.44
CA LYS A 189 16.29 -12.40 17.78
C LYS A 189 15.09 -13.35 17.75
N ARG A 190 14.28 -13.34 18.81
CA ARG A 190 13.04 -14.12 18.87
C ARG A 190 11.97 -13.58 17.92
N ARG A 191 11.76 -12.26 17.84
CA ARG A 191 10.83 -11.63 16.87
C ARG A 191 11.19 -12.03 15.43
N HIS A 192 12.46 -11.91 15.06
CA HIS A 192 12.93 -12.27 13.72
C HIS A 192 12.72 -13.77 13.41
N LYS A 193 13.02 -14.68 14.35
CA LYS A 193 12.74 -16.12 14.18
C LYS A 193 11.24 -16.45 14.09
N GLU A 194 10.39 -15.74 14.84
CA GLU A 194 8.94 -15.89 14.74
C GLU A 194 8.43 -15.41 13.37
N PHE A 195 8.92 -14.27 12.85
CA PHE A 195 8.59 -13.76 11.52
C PHE A 195 9.03 -14.70 10.38
N GLU A 196 10.26 -15.21 10.42
CA GLU A 196 10.77 -16.16 9.41
C GLU A 196 9.96 -17.47 9.34
N ASN A 197 9.37 -17.93 10.44
CA ASN A 197 8.45 -19.06 10.43
C ASN A 197 7.10 -18.70 9.76
N LEU A 198 6.58 -17.49 9.99
CA LEU A 198 5.37 -17.00 9.31
C LEU A 198 5.60 -16.84 7.81
N LYS A 199 6.77 -16.30 7.42
CA LYS A 199 7.22 -16.15 6.02
C LYS A 199 7.25 -17.48 5.28
N LYS A 200 7.82 -18.53 5.90
CA LYS A 200 7.81 -19.90 5.34
C LYS A 200 6.40 -20.47 5.19
N ALA A 201 5.52 -20.23 6.17
CA ALA A 201 4.15 -20.75 6.12
C ALA A 201 3.25 -20.01 5.11
N ILE A 202 3.44 -18.69 4.90
CA ILE A 202 2.74 -17.97 3.83
C ILE A 202 3.32 -18.31 2.45
N ALA A 203 4.63 -18.53 2.33
CA ALA A 203 5.27 -18.92 1.07
C ALA A 203 4.66 -20.20 0.46
N GLN A 204 4.29 -21.18 1.29
CA GLN A 204 3.57 -22.37 0.81
C GLN A 204 2.21 -22.02 0.17
N ARG A 205 1.45 -21.11 0.79
CA ARG A 205 0.16 -20.63 0.26
C ARG A 205 0.33 -19.80 -1.01
N ILE A 206 1.38 -18.99 -1.05
CA ILE A 206 1.76 -18.19 -2.21
C ILE A 206 2.04 -19.09 -3.41
N ASN A 207 2.87 -20.12 -3.24
CA ASN A 207 3.19 -21.06 -4.31
C ASN A 207 1.93 -21.74 -4.88
N VAL A 208 1.01 -22.20 -4.02
CA VAL A 208 -0.27 -22.78 -4.47
C VAL A 208 -1.08 -21.78 -5.31
N VAL A 209 -1.16 -20.52 -4.88
CA VAL A 209 -1.91 -19.47 -5.60
C VAL A 209 -1.23 -19.08 -6.92
N GLN A 210 0.09 -18.87 -6.91
CA GLN A 210 0.85 -18.50 -8.11
C GLN A 210 0.83 -19.61 -9.16
N SER A 211 1.06 -20.88 -8.76
CA SER A 211 0.99 -22.01 -9.69
C SER A 211 -0.43 -22.23 -10.22
N GLY A 212 -1.45 -22.13 -9.37
CA GLY A 212 -2.85 -22.26 -9.79
C GLY A 212 -3.28 -21.19 -10.80
N LEU A 213 -2.91 -19.93 -10.57
CA LEU A 213 -3.20 -18.83 -11.50
C LEU A 213 -2.34 -18.90 -12.77
N SER A 214 -1.07 -19.30 -12.67
CA SER A 214 -0.20 -19.50 -13.83
C SER A 214 -0.75 -20.58 -14.76
N ASN A 215 -1.34 -21.66 -14.23
CA ASN A 215 -2.00 -22.69 -15.03
C ASN A 215 -3.25 -22.16 -15.77
N CYS A 216 -3.87 -21.08 -15.27
CA CYS A 216 -4.96 -20.38 -15.95
C CYS A 216 -4.46 -19.36 -17.01
N GLY A 217 -3.14 -19.25 -17.22
CA GLY A 217 -2.53 -18.21 -18.05
C GLY A 217 -2.47 -16.83 -17.40
N ILE A 218 -2.68 -16.73 -16.08
CA ILE A 218 -2.66 -15.49 -15.31
C ILE A 218 -1.30 -15.37 -14.61
N ASN A 219 -0.47 -14.44 -15.07
CA ASN A 219 0.80 -14.13 -14.43
C ASN A 219 0.55 -13.33 -13.15
N THR A 220 1.34 -13.60 -12.10
CA THR A 220 1.21 -12.92 -10.81
C THR A 220 2.56 -12.49 -10.26
N GLU A 221 2.67 -11.20 -9.95
CA GLU A 221 3.88 -10.57 -9.42
C GLU A 221 3.60 -10.12 -7.98
N GLN A 222 4.50 -10.44 -7.04
CA GLN A 222 4.35 -9.99 -5.65
C GLN A 222 4.70 -8.51 -5.56
N LEU A 223 3.83 -7.70 -4.96
CA LEU A 223 4.10 -6.28 -4.77
C LEU A 223 5.29 -6.08 -3.81
N SER A 224 6.18 -5.15 -4.16
CA SER A 224 7.25 -4.71 -3.27
C SER A 224 6.71 -3.93 -2.06
N THR A 225 7.54 -3.71 -1.05
CA THR A 225 7.22 -2.85 0.10
C THR A 225 6.79 -1.45 -0.36
N GLU A 226 7.48 -0.90 -1.35
CA GLU A 226 7.23 0.40 -1.97
C GLU A 226 5.87 0.43 -2.69
N GLU A 227 5.56 -0.59 -3.49
CA GLU A 227 4.29 -0.70 -4.21
C GLU A 227 3.10 -0.90 -3.25
N ILE A 228 3.28 -1.61 -2.14
CA ILE A 228 2.26 -1.74 -1.09
C ILE A 228 2.00 -0.38 -0.42
N ILE A 229 3.06 0.40 -0.16
CA ILE A 229 2.94 1.78 0.36
C ILE A 229 2.18 2.65 -0.65
N GLU A 230 2.55 2.63 -1.93
CA GLU A 230 1.88 3.41 -2.98
C GLU A 230 0.41 3.00 -3.13
N LEU A 231 0.10 1.70 -3.11
CA LEU A 231 -1.26 1.18 -3.17
C LEU A 231 -2.12 1.69 -2.00
N TYR A 232 -1.59 1.69 -0.78
CA TYR A 232 -2.32 2.18 0.38
C TYR A 232 -2.45 3.70 0.41
N TYR A 233 -1.39 4.44 0.04
CA TYR A 233 -1.44 5.89 -0.10
C TYR A 233 -2.50 6.33 -1.14
N ASN A 234 -2.49 5.69 -2.30
CA ASN A 234 -3.48 5.90 -3.37
C ASN A 234 -4.91 5.49 -2.99
N THR A 235 -5.06 4.53 -2.07
CA THR A 235 -6.39 4.06 -1.62
C THR A 235 -6.96 4.98 -0.55
N TYR A 236 -6.14 5.47 0.39
CA TYR A 236 -6.60 6.37 1.46
C TYR A 236 -6.64 7.84 1.05
N ASN A 237 -5.82 8.27 0.08
CA ASN A 237 -5.74 9.66 -0.36
C ASN A 237 -6.08 9.82 -1.87
N PRO A 238 -7.26 9.37 -2.34
CA PRO A 238 -7.57 9.24 -3.76
C PRO A 238 -7.66 10.55 -4.55
N GLN A 239 -7.58 11.71 -3.88
CA GLN A 239 -7.48 13.03 -4.49
C GLN A 239 -6.05 13.60 -4.43
N ILE A 240 -5.38 13.51 -3.27
CA ILE A 240 -4.03 14.07 -3.05
C ILE A 240 -2.98 13.28 -3.84
N SER A 241 -3.10 11.95 -3.92
CA SER A 241 -2.15 11.10 -4.66
C SER A 241 -2.12 11.34 -6.17
N ARG A 242 -3.07 12.12 -6.70
CA ARG A 242 -3.10 12.56 -8.11
C ARG A 242 -2.15 13.73 -8.36
N THR A 243 -2.00 14.62 -7.39
CA THR A 243 -1.19 15.84 -7.49
C THR A 243 0.20 15.64 -6.89
N GLU A 244 0.28 14.90 -5.79
CA GLU A 244 1.53 14.51 -5.14
C GLU A 244 1.76 13.01 -5.36
N LYS A 245 2.35 12.67 -6.53
CA LYS A 245 2.95 11.34 -6.73
C LYS A 245 4.06 11.14 -5.68
N LEU A 246 4.09 9.98 -5.03
CA LEU A 246 5.16 9.60 -4.12
C LEU A 246 6.49 9.56 -4.89
N LYS A 247 7.34 10.58 -4.69
CA LYS A 247 8.70 10.61 -5.24
C LYS A 247 9.64 9.78 -4.37
N ASP A 248 10.44 8.94 -5.02
CA ASP A 248 11.53 8.13 -4.49
C ASP A 248 11.34 7.64 -3.04
N LEU A 249 10.55 6.57 -2.89
CA LEU A 249 10.50 5.77 -1.66
C LEU A 249 11.87 5.17 -1.28
N SER A 250 12.81 5.10 -2.23
CA SER A 250 14.23 4.79 -2.02
C SER A 250 14.95 5.75 -1.06
N SER A 251 14.47 6.99 -0.93
CA SER A 251 15.02 8.03 -0.04
C SER A 251 14.43 8.01 1.37
N LEU A 252 13.30 7.33 1.56
CA LEU A 252 12.77 7.00 2.87
C LEU A 252 13.54 5.79 3.39
N ASN A 253 14.32 5.97 4.47
CA ASN A 253 15.04 4.88 5.11
C ASN A 253 14.06 3.84 5.69
N ILE A 254 13.63 2.90 4.85
CA ILE A 254 13.00 1.64 5.23
C ILE A 254 14.11 0.79 5.89
N ASN A 255 14.44 1.13 7.14
CA ASN A 255 15.45 0.43 7.91
C ASN A 255 14.99 -1.01 8.17
N THR A 256 15.34 -1.93 7.28
CA THR A 256 15.24 -3.37 7.50
C THR A 256 15.97 -3.70 8.80
N ASP A 257 15.33 -4.45 9.72
CA ASP A 257 15.92 -4.83 11.03
C ASP A 257 17.35 -5.40 10.92
N GLU A 258 17.67 -6.00 9.77
CA GLU A 258 18.99 -6.54 9.43
C GLU A 258 20.11 -5.50 9.55
N GLN A 259 19.87 -4.23 9.19
CA GLN A 259 20.83 -3.14 9.36
C GLN A 259 21.02 -2.75 10.82
N ALA A 260 19.94 -2.77 11.63
CA ALA A 260 20.03 -2.52 13.06
C ALA A 260 20.81 -3.64 13.79
N ILE A 261 20.58 -4.90 13.41
CA ILE A 261 21.30 -6.07 13.94
C ILE A 261 22.77 -6.05 13.51
N ALA A 262 23.11 -5.53 12.32
CA ALA A 262 24.48 -5.36 11.88
C ALA A 262 25.21 -4.23 12.65
N ALA A 263 24.56 -3.07 12.82
CA ALA A 263 25.13 -1.95 13.57
C ALA A 263 25.38 -2.27 15.05
N GLU A 264 24.47 -3.01 15.70
CA GLU A 264 24.60 -3.42 17.11
C GLU A 264 25.59 -4.59 17.31
N LYS A 265 25.97 -5.32 16.25
CA LYS A 265 27.05 -6.33 16.28
C LYS A 265 28.45 -5.77 16.04
N ALA A 266 28.53 -4.54 15.52
CA ALA A 266 29.78 -3.86 15.22
C ALA A 266 30.22 -2.90 16.34
N ALA A 267 29.45 -2.83 17.42
CA ALA A 267 29.69 -2.08 18.64
C ALA A 267 29.99 -3.02 19.83
#